data_AF-A0A177EM59-F1
#
_entry.id   AF-A0A177EM59-F1
#
_cell.length_a   1.000
_cell.length_b   1.000
_cell.length_c   1.000
_cell.angle_alpha   90.00
_cell.angle_beta   90.00
_cell.angle_gamma   90.00
#
_symmetry.space_group_name_H-M   'P 1'
#
loop_
_entity.id
_entity.type
_entity.pdbx_description
1 polymer ?
#
loop_
_entity_poly.entity_id
_entity_poly.type
_entity_poly.pdbx_seq_one_letter_code
_entity_poly.pdbx_strand_id
1 'polypeptide(L)'
;MSIAALLDRLAYSLAGPYRKSFYSTLENCLSKKDVINNEVFLVRVYVMKMYCLSVDGYIQMALYLYESIKNQIHIITKYELEMIMARESLLITNRISELIEKSDLFKFDAFYIFNLLLVENRLKECKKYCLSLIKTHPNASMALLLQENTFTENTTLVILKMLLKRIQVSNSLICLLLNRNIPYDILKEYAMTNIIGKPLDIPSMLLLKKLVLIGVSIEEYGYTVDTLLDNLDDWEIYEYCLNNKIQVSEKSKKSINYLTYKISLKIEPESVVEYVKRSSNLDFILNRISKETENTKEHCLLSLKTVDPLRYKYLNNSEFDFYKEYSDEKISIFKKYSNNLSDFIFLIGILIKTKNPTGIIDALLLLLLKRKELPNNRYVQLLICSIYRYLSLYDCVVEEYKRLNAHTVQLECLSYLWSDLKVIYSNWLGIELSDELDKKYINQRLLSIGSVNTNIIQLTENQEYNQLVSLLEYRNKIINSPAYMQIKENKFYPLSAPPSIESIIIKESKYVLEKIIAYPKTNPNSVFITTQDIPQEFQKSEIIRIIKESVSIINSYTEIPEDIISKVMSIPDKQEYLWDAYIKKHQTHK
;
A
#
# COMPACT_ATOMS: atom_id res chain seq x y z
N MET A 1 11.84 20.04 10.71
CA MET A 1 12.24 18.75 11.31
C MET A 1 13.13 19.07 12.50
N SER A 2 12.89 18.45 13.67
CA SER A 2 13.74 18.69 14.85
C SER A 2 15.16 18.16 14.59
N ILE A 3 16.16 18.78 15.22
CA ILE A 3 17.56 18.35 15.09
C ILE A 3 17.78 16.94 15.64
N ALA A 4 17.12 16.58 16.75
CA ALA A 4 17.16 15.21 17.26
C ALA A 4 16.73 14.18 16.21
N ALA A 5 15.58 14.39 15.55
CA ALA A 5 15.10 13.50 14.50
C ALA A 5 15.99 13.50 13.24
N LEU A 6 16.65 14.63 12.94
CA LEU A 6 17.65 14.69 11.88
C LEU A 6 18.86 13.81 12.22
N LEU A 7 19.38 13.90 13.44
CA LEU A 7 20.53 13.13 13.90
C LEU A 7 20.23 11.63 13.94
N ASP A 8 19.05 11.23 14.43
CA ASP A 8 18.62 9.83 14.42
C ASP A 8 18.66 9.27 12.98
N ARG A 9 18.03 9.97 12.03
CA ARG A 9 18.01 9.55 10.61
C ARG A 9 19.41 9.52 9.98
N LEU A 10 20.25 10.49 10.34
CA LEU A 10 21.59 10.62 9.80
C LEU A 10 22.49 9.47 10.28
N ALA A 11 22.40 9.10 11.56
CA ALA A 11 23.09 7.94 12.11
C ALA A 11 22.76 6.67 11.32
N TYR A 12 21.47 6.38 11.07
CA TYR A 12 21.07 5.22 10.26
C TYR A 12 21.60 5.27 8.83
N SER A 13 21.60 6.45 8.22
CA SER A 13 22.07 6.63 6.85
C SER A 13 23.59 6.43 6.73
N LEU A 14 24.34 6.82 7.76
CA LEU A 14 25.80 6.69 7.81
C LEU A 14 26.28 5.30 8.21
N ALA A 15 25.47 4.52 8.94
CA ALA A 15 25.77 3.11 9.23
C ALA A 15 25.64 2.18 8.00
N GLY A 16 24.95 2.63 6.94
CA GLY A 16 24.66 1.82 5.76
C GLY A 16 25.74 1.83 4.66
N PRO A 17 25.60 0.99 3.61
CA PRO A 17 26.57 0.86 2.52
C PRO A 17 26.71 2.12 1.64
N TYR A 18 25.75 3.04 1.72
CA TYR A 18 25.75 4.30 0.95
C TYR A 18 26.17 5.52 1.77
N ARG A 19 26.82 5.34 2.93
CA ARG A 19 27.20 6.42 3.87
C ARG A 19 27.78 7.68 3.23
N LYS A 20 28.60 7.54 2.18
CA LYS A 20 29.26 8.66 1.47
C LYS A 20 28.28 9.69 0.90
N SER A 21 27.07 9.29 0.51
CA SER A 21 26.06 10.24 0.00
C SER A 21 25.53 11.19 1.08
N PHE A 22 25.80 10.92 2.36
CA PHE A 22 25.29 11.69 3.49
C PHE A 22 26.37 12.55 4.18
N TYR A 23 27.61 12.52 3.70
CA TYR A 23 28.72 13.26 4.32
C TYR A 23 28.49 14.77 4.29
N SER A 24 27.98 15.31 3.18
CA SER A 24 27.61 16.73 3.10
C SER A 24 26.55 17.12 4.15
N THR A 25 25.62 16.20 4.44
CA THR A 25 24.58 16.42 5.46
C THR A 25 25.17 16.39 6.87
N LEU A 26 26.14 15.50 7.12
CA LEU A 26 26.87 15.42 8.38
C LEU A 26 27.71 16.67 8.64
N GLU A 27 28.47 17.14 7.65
CA GLU A 27 29.26 18.37 7.75
C GLU A 27 28.36 19.60 7.99
N ASN A 28 27.22 19.65 7.31
CA ASN A 28 26.24 20.72 7.52
C ASN A 28 25.61 20.70 8.92
N CYS A 29 25.67 19.59 9.67
CA CYS A 29 25.19 19.56 11.06
C CYS A 29 26.19 20.20 12.02
N LEU A 30 27.49 20.12 11.74
CA LEU A 30 28.55 20.73 12.56
C LEU A 30 28.53 22.25 12.55
N SER A 31 27.95 22.87 11.52
CA SER A 31 27.82 24.33 11.41
C SER A 31 26.54 24.89 12.04
N LYS A 32 25.65 24.05 12.58
CA LYS A 32 24.38 24.50 13.18
C LYS A 32 24.58 24.92 14.64
N LYS A 33 24.15 26.14 14.98
CA LYS A 33 24.20 26.69 16.35
C LYS A 33 23.54 25.78 17.38
N ASP A 34 22.41 25.18 17.04
CA ASP A 34 21.67 24.29 17.94
C ASP A 34 22.39 22.95 18.23
N VAL A 35 23.28 22.52 17.34
CA VAL A 35 24.15 21.35 17.55
C VAL A 35 25.35 21.74 18.39
N ILE A 36 25.99 22.88 18.08
CA ILE A 36 27.16 23.39 18.80
C ILE A 36 26.83 23.65 20.28
N ASN A 37 25.64 24.19 20.56
CA ASN A 37 25.23 24.57 21.92
C ASN A 37 24.62 23.42 22.72
N ASN A 38 24.48 22.22 22.15
CA ASN A 38 23.91 21.06 22.82
C ASN A 38 24.95 19.92 22.87
N GLU A 39 25.48 19.67 24.05
CA GLU A 39 26.57 18.69 24.27
C GLU A 39 26.19 17.28 23.79
N VAL A 40 24.93 16.85 24.00
CA VAL A 40 24.43 15.55 23.51
C VAL A 40 24.49 15.49 21.98
N PHE A 41 23.99 16.51 21.29
CA PHE A 41 23.97 16.54 19.83
C PHE A 41 25.37 16.65 19.23
N LEU A 42 26.24 17.44 19.84
CA LEU A 42 27.63 17.59 19.41
C LEU A 42 28.38 16.25 19.47
N VAL A 43 28.28 15.55 20.61
CA VAL A 43 28.93 14.24 20.80
C VAL A 43 28.38 13.22 19.81
N ARG A 44 27.06 13.18 19.57
CA ARG A 44 26.45 12.30 18.55
C ARG A 44 27.03 12.54 17.15
N VAL A 45 27.12 13.79 16.71
CA VAL A 45 27.66 14.14 15.38
C VAL A 45 29.15 13.79 15.29
N TYR A 46 29.92 14.03 16.34
CA TYR A 46 31.35 13.72 16.38
C TYR A 46 31.59 12.22 16.30
N VAL A 47 30.75 11.42 16.97
CA VAL A 47 30.80 9.96 16.89
C VAL A 47 30.45 9.45 15.49
N MET A 48 29.41 10.01 14.85
CA MET A 48 29.08 9.67 13.46
C MET A 48 30.23 10.00 12.49
N LYS A 49 30.87 11.16 12.66
CA LYS A 49 32.00 11.60 11.84
C LYS A 49 33.24 10.75 12.08
N MET A 50 33.54 10.44 13.34
CA MET A 50 34.59 9.52 13.73
C MET A 50 34.41 8.16 13.04
N TYR A 51 33.19 7.61 13.04
CA TYR A 51 32.87 6.36 12.34
C TYR A 51 33.10 6.42 10.85
N CYS A 52 32.64 7.48 10.19
CA CYS A 52 32.86 7.65 8.74
C CYS A 52 34.36 7.71 8.41
N LEU A 53 35.14 8.44 9.20
CA LEU A 53 36.59 8.55 9.03
C LEU A 53 37.31 7.23 9.28
N SER A 54 36.94 6.50 10.35
CA SER A 54 37.52 5.19 10.67
C SER A 54 37.26 4.19 9.54
N VAL A 55 36.01 4.06 9.08
CA VAL A 55 35.63 3.07 8.05
C VAL A 55 36.25 3.40 6.68
N ASP A 56 36.49 4.68 6.39
CA ASP A 56 37.15 5.11 5.14
C ASP A 56 38.69 5.13 5.23
N GLY A 57 39.27 4.70 6.36
CA GLY A 57 40.72 4.54 6.53
C GLY A 57 41.47 5.80 6.98
N TYR A 58 40.77 6.88 7.35
CA TYR A 58 41.35 8.12 7.88
C TYR A 58 41.60 8.02 9.40
N ILE A 59 42.40 7.03 9.80
CA ILE A 59 42.59 6.61 11.20
C ILE A 59 43.05 7.76 12.12
N GLN A 60 44.01 8.57 11.67
CA GLN A 60 44.55 9.67 12.49
C GLN A 60 43.50 10.76 12.76
N MET A 61 42.63 11.05 11.80
CA MET A 61 41.56 12.04 11.95
C MET A 61 40.44 11.51 12.85
N ALA A 62 40.13 10.22 12.76
CA ALA A 62 39.18 9.57 13.66
C ALA A 62 39.70 9.58 15.11
N LEU A 63 41.00 9.31 15.33
CA LEU A 63 41.63 9.40 16.65
C LEU A 63 41.59 10.81 17.23
N TYR A 64 41.84 11.83 16.41
CA TYR A 64 41.73 13.23 16.85
C TYR A 64 40.31 13.58 17.34
N LEU A 65 39.29 13.12 16.61
CA LEU A 65 37.90 13.32 17.03
C LEU A 65 37.58 12.55 18.31
N TYR A 66 38.05 11.32 18.45
CA TYR A 66 37.87 10.53 19.67
C TYR A 66 38.48 11.23 20.90
N GLU A 67 39.72 11.69 20.82
CA GLU A 67 40.39 12.41 21.91
C GLU A 67 39.60 13.63 22.37
N SER A 68 38.91 14.28 21.44
CA SER A 68 38.07 15.45 21.72
C SER A 68 36.79 15.11 22.49
N ILE A 69 36.32 13.86 22.45
CA ILE A 69 35.03 13.44 23.06
C ILE A 69 35.16 12.29 24.06
N LYS A 70 36.34 11.72 24.28
CA LYS A 70 36.53 10.47 25.05
C LYS A 70 35.92 10.49 26.46
N ASN A 71 35.92 11.65 27.11
CA ASN A 71 35.34 11.82 28.45
C ASN A 71 33.81 11.97 28.42
N GLN A 72 33.22 12.28 27.27
CA GLN A 72 31.80 12.63 27.08
C GLN A 72 30.97 11.54 26.39
N ILE A 73 31.59 10.45 25.93
CA ILE A 73 30.88 9.34 25.24
C ILE A 73 29.72 8.77 26.07
N HIS A 74 29.83 8.77 27.40
CA HIS A 74 28.78 8.28 28.29
C HIS A 74 27.44 9.05 28.17
N ILE A 75 27.48 10.30 27.69
CA ILE A 75 26.31 11.17 27.54
C ILE A 75 25.37 10.65 26.43
N ILE A 76 25.91 9.88 25.47
CA ILE A 76 25.14 9.35 24.35
C ILE A 76 24.69 7.89 24.54
N THR A 77 24.76 7.36 25.76
CA THR A 77 24.41 5.97 26.09
C THR A 77 23.01 5.52 25.70
N LYS A 78 22.05 6.46 25.65
CA LYS A 78 20.67 6.21 25.20
C LYS A 78 20.51 6.20 23.67
N TYR A 79 21.58 6.48 22.92
CA TYR A 79 21.60 6.52 21.46
C TYR A 79 22.43 5.34 20.95
N GLU A 80 21.77 4.20 20.85
CA GLU A 80 22.40 2.91 20.64
C GLU A 80 23.24 2.86 19.36
N LEU A 81 22.78 3.47 18.26
CA LEU A 81 23.47 3.44 16.97
C LEU A 81 24.77 4.25 16.97
N GLU A 82 24.81 5.37 17.66
CA GLU A 82 26.02 6.15 17.85
C GLU A 82 26.97 5.44 18.80
N MET A 83 26.48 4.81 19.87
CA MET A 83 27.31 3.98 20.74
C MET A 83 27.97 2.82 19.97
N ILE A 84 27.24 2.24 19.03
CA ILE A 84 27.72 1.25 18.06
C ILE A 84 28.82 1.83 17.17
N MET A 85 28.56 2.98 16.56
CA MET A 85 29.54 3.68 15.71
C MET A 85 30.82 3.99 16.48
N ALA A 86 30.70 4.40 17.74
CA ALA A 86 31.85 4.66 18.60
C ALA A 86 32.68 3.39 18.82
N ARG A 87 32.03 2.27 19.16
CA ARG A 87 32.68 0.96 19.35
C ARG A 87 33.41 0.51 18.08
N GLU A 88 32.76 0.53 16.92
CA GLU A 88 33.38 0.12 15.64
C GLU A 88 34.56 1.02 15.27
N SER A 89 34.42 2.33 15.48
CA SER A 89 35.53 3.27 15.24
C SER A 89 36.76 2.93 16.06
N LEU A 90 36.55 2.53 17.32
CA LEU A 90 37.61 2.25 18.29
C LEU A 90 38.21 0.85 18.12
N LEU A 91 37.45 -0.10 17.57
CA LEU A 91 38.00 -1.35 17.05
C LEU A 91 38.95 -1.07 15.88
N ILE A 92 38.51 -0.29 14.90
CA ILE A 92 39.28 0.03 13.70
C ILE A 92 40.56 0.81 14.04
N THR A 93 40.52 1.69 15.05
CA THR A 93 41.67 2.48 15.51
C THR A 93 42.53 1.76 16.56
N ASN A 94 42.21 0.51 16.92
CA ASN A 94 42.90 -0.32 17.91
C ASN A 94 42.97 0.30 19.33
N ARG A 95 41.89 0.94 19.76
CA ARG A 95 41.75 1.61 21.07
C ARG A 95 40.62 1.03 21.93
N ILE A 96 40.12 -0.16 21.57
CA ILE A 96 38.98 -0.81 22.24
C ILE A 96 39.22 -1.02 23.75
N SER A 97 40.47 -1.22 24.18
CA SER A 97 40.85 -1.41 25.58
C SER A 97 40.53 -0.21 26.48
N GLU A 98 40.49 1.00 25.93
CA GLU A 98 40.19 2.24 26.67
C GLU A 98 38.69 2.40 26.97
N LEU A 99 37.83 1.65 26.26
CA LEU A 99 36.39 1.54 26.52
C LEU A 99 36.06 0.44 27.55
N ILE A 100 36.92 -0.58 27.65
CA ILE A 100 36.73 -1.75 28.51
C ILE A 100 36.90 -1.40 30.01
N GLU A 101 37.66 -0.34 30.33
CA GLU A 101 37.78 0.16 31.72
C GLU A 101 36.46 0.76 32.27
N LYS A 102 35.44 0.98 31.43
CA LYS A 102 34.06 1.35 31.85
C LYS A 102 33.07 0.21 31.54
N SER A 103 33.38 -0.97 32.07
CA SER A 103 32.78 -2.29 31.78
C SER A 103 31.25 -2.44 31.86
N ASP A 104 30.51 -1.49 32.42
CA ASP A 104 29.03 -1.52 32.44
C ASP A 104 28.37 -0.90 31.19
N LEU A 105 29.13 -0.22 30.32
CA LEU A 105 28.58 0.44 29.13
C LEU A 105 28.33 -0.50 27.95
N PHE A 106 28.85 -1.75 27.94
CA PHE A 106 28.81 -2.62 26.75
C PHE A 106 28.52 -4.11 26.99
N LYS A 107 27.41 -4.43 27.66
CA LYS A 107 26.76 -5.76 27.53
C LYS A 107 26.00 -5.91 26.18
N PHE A 108 26.54 -5.32 25.11
CA PHE A 108 25.80 -5.03 23.88
C PHE A 108 26.08 -5.97 22.70
N ASP A 109 27.10 -6.82 22.72
CA ASP A 109 27.54 -7.53 21.49
C ASP A 109 26.42 -8.30 20.78
N ALA A 110 25.61 -9.09 21.50
CA ALA A 110 24.54 -9.86 20.88
C ALA A 110 23.34 -9.01 20.43
N PHE A 111 22.97 -7.96 21.18
CA PHE A 111 21.84 -7.09 20.86
C PHE A 111 22.20 -6.11 19.73
N TYR A 112 23.43 -5.61 19.75
CA TYR A 112 24.02 -4.82 18.67
C TYR A 112 24.08 -5.62 17.36
N ILE A 113 24.71 -6.79 17.37
CA ILE A 113 24.81 -7.62 16.17
C ILE A 113 23.39 -7.99 15.69
N PHE A 114 22.46 -8.24 16.61
CA PHE A 114 21.05 -8.41 16.26
C PHE A 114 20.45 -7.19 15.53
N ASN A 115 20.56 -5.98 16.08
CA ASN A 115 20.01 -4.77 15.46
C ASN A 115 20.67 -4.48 14.10
N LEU A 116 21.99 -4.67 14.00
CA LEU A 116 22.73 -4.51 12.75
C LEU A 116 22.25 -5.50 11.68
N LEU A 117 22.18 -6.80 12.02
CA LEU A 117 21.73 -7.84 11.09
C LEU A 117 20.25 -7.68 10.73
N LEU A 118 19.41 -7.20 11.66
CA LEU A 118 18.00 -6.87 11.41
C LEU A 118 17.88 -5.72 10.40
N VAL A 119 18.68 -4.67 10.56
CA VAL A 119 18.78 -3.57 9.60
C VAL A 119 19.36 -4.04 8.26
N GLU A 120 20.29 -4.98 8.24
CA GLU A 120 20.83 -5.55 7.00
C GLU A 120 19.94 -6.61 6.35
N ASN A 121 18.78 -6.93 6.95
CA ASN A 121 17.89 -8.02 6.53
C ASN A 121 18.57 -9.41 6.48
N ARG A 122 19.59 -9.63 7.32
CA ARG A 122 20.32 -10.90 7.44
C ARG A 122 19.69 -11.82 8.48
N LEU A 123 18.41 -12.16 8.25
CA LEU A 123 17.59 -12.85 9.25
C LEU A 123 18.16 -14.20 9.71
N LYS A 124 18.83 -14.95 8.81
CA LYS A 124 19.48 -16.23 9.14
C LYS A 124 20.61 -16.08 10.16
N GLU A 125 21.34 -14.97 10.11
CA GLU A 125 22.45 -14.68 11.01
C GLU A 125 21.94 -14.22 12.38
N CYS A 126 20.82 -13.48 12.42
CA CYS A 126 20.20 -13.05 13.67
C CYS A 126 19.82 -14.24 14.58
N LYS A 127 19.41 -15.37 13.98
CA LYS A 127 18.96 -16.58 14.72
C LYS A 127 20.02 -17.11 15.69
N LYS A 128 21.31 -17.00 15.33
CA LYS A 128 22.42 -17.47 16.18
C LYS A 128 22.47 -16.76 17.53
N TYR A 129 21.90 -15.56 17.61
CA TYR A 129 21.87 -14.74 18.83
C TYR A 129 20.55 -14.82 19.59
N CYS A 130 19.52 -15.47 19.02
CA CYS A 130 18.19 -15.49 19.63
C CYS A 130 18.21 -16.14 21.03
N LEU A 131 18.95 -17.24 21.20
CA LEU A 131 19.08 -17.97 22.48
C LEU A 131 19.87 -17.20 23.54
N SER A 132 20.93 -16.47 23.14
CA SER A 132 21.73 -15.68 24.07
C SER A 132 20.98 -14.44 24.57
N LEU A 133 20.02 -13.95 23.78
CA LEU A 133 19.21 -12.78 24.10
C LEU A 133 17.99 -13.08 24.98
N ILE A 134 17.52 -14.34 25.11
CA ILE A 134 16.30 -14.67 25.90
C ILE A 134 16.39 -14.17 27.34
N LYS A 135 17.59 -14.22 27.93
CA LYS A 135 17.81 -13.83 29.32
C LYS A 135 17.97 -12.32 29.50
N THR A 136 18.64 -11.65 28.57
CA THR A 136 19.07 -10.26 28.72
C THR A 136 18.17 -9.27 27.98
N HIS A 137 17.60 -9.68 26.84
CA HIS A 137 16.77 -8.85 25.96
C HIS A 137 15.60 -9.68 25.39
N PRO A 138 14.66 -10.15 26.24
CA PRO A 138 13.58 -11.06 25.81
C PRO A 138 12.68 -10.47 24.72
N ASN A 139 12.51 -9.14 24.67
CA ASN A 139 11.72 -8.48 23.63
C ASN A 139 12.35 -8.61 22.24
N ALA A 140 13.69 -8.50 22.16
CA ALA A 140 14.46 -8.69 20.94
C ALA A 140 14.40 -10.15 20.45
N SER A 141 14.54 -11.10 21.39
CA SER A 141 14.34 -12.53 21.10
C SER A 141 12.92 -12.83 20.62
N MET A 142 11.90 -12.20 21.21
CA MET A 142 10.52 -12.35 20.75
C MET A 142 10.35 -11.78 19.34
N ALA A 143 10.89 -10.60 19.03
CA ALA A 143 10.85 -10.03 17.69
C ALA A 143 11.47 -10.94 16.62
N LEU A 144 12.59 -11.60 16.94
CA LEU A 144 13.23 -12.59 16.07
C LEU A 144 12.39 -13.84 15.84
N LEU A 145 11.85 -14.37 16.93
CA LEU A 145 10.99 -15.53 16.88
C LEU A 145 9.75 -15.22 16.01
N LEU A 146 9.23 -14.01 16.16
CA LEU A 146 8.16 -13.45 15.34
C LEU A 146 8.61 -13.03 13.94
N GLN A 147 9.78 -13.40 13.44
CA GLN A 147 10.08 -13.36 11.99
C GLN A 147 9.97 -14.74 11.34
N GLU A 148 9.74 -15.80 12.12
CA GLU A 148 9.54 -17.13 11.56
C GLU A 148 8.10 -17.30 11.07
N ASN A 149 7.95 -17.70 9.80
CA ASN A 149 6.64 -17.93 9.19
C ASN A 149 5.95 -19.20 9.74
N THR A 150 6.69 -20.10 10.39
CA THR A 150 6.17 -21.37 10.89
C THR A 150 6.87 -21.78 12.18
N PHE A 151 6.09 -21.99 13.24
CA PHE A 151 6.53 -22.54 14.52
C PHE A 151 6.42 -24.08 14.51
N THR A 152 7.18 -24.75 13.63
CA THR A 152 7.04 -26.20 13.39
C THR A 152 7.98 -27.06 14.23
N GLU A 153 9.00 -26.48 14.86
CA GLU A 153 9.97 -27.23 15.69
C GLU A 153 9.59 -27.18 17.18
N ASN A 154 9.64 -28.33 17.87
CA ASN A 154 9.42 -28.43 19.32
C ASN A 154 10.28 -27.44 20.13
N THR A 155 11.51 -27.18 19.66
CA THR A 155 12.44 -26.23 20.28
C THR A 155 11.92 -24.79 20.23
N THR A 156 11.31 -24.38 19.11
CA THR A 156 10.73 -23.03 18.92
C THR A 156 9.55 -22.81 19.87
N LEU A 157 8.73 -23.84 20.09
CA LEU A 157 7.61 -23.78 21.04
C LEU A 157 8.09 -23.65 22.49
N VAL A 158 9.15 -24.37 22.86
CA VAL A 158 9.77 -24.25 24.20
C VAL A 158 10.32 -22.85 24.42
N ILE A 159 11.04 -22.30 23.44
CA ILE A 159 11.56 -20.93 23.48
C ILE A 159 10.41 -19.91 23.60
N LEU A 160 9.33 -20.08 22.83
CA LEU A 160 8.14 -19.21 22.92
C LEU A 160 7.56 -19.21 24.33
N LYS A 161 7.33 -20.40 24.92
CA LYS A 161 6.80 -20.53 26.28
C LYS A 161 7.71 -19.86 27.33
N MET A 162 9.03 -19.94 27.16
CA MET A 162 9.98 -19.26 28.03
C MET A 162 9.90 -17.74 27.89
N LEU A 163 9.72 -17.23 26.66
CA LEU A 163 9.62 -15.81 26.38
C LEU A 163 8.30 -15.20 26.85
N LEU A 164 7.16 -15.89 26.66
CA LEU A 164 5.85 -15.42 27.11
C LEU A 164 5.79 -15.16 28.63
N LYS A 165 6.61 -15.88 29.41
CA LYS A 165 6.76 -15.66 30.86
C LYS A 165 7.63 -14.46 31.24
N ARG A 166 8.31 -13.84 30.27
CA ARG A 166 9.33 -12.80 30.48
C ARG A 166 9.00 -11.46 29.83
N ILE A 167 7.89 -11.40 29.08
CA ILE A 167 7.44 -10.19 28.40
C ILE A 167 5.99 -9.88 28.76
N GLN A 168 5.53 -8.67 28.47
CA GLN A 168 4.13 -8.33 28.55
C GLN A 168 3.38 -8.93 27.35
N VAL A 169 2.35 -9.74 27.61
CA VAL A 169 1.54 -10.39 26.58
C VAL A 169 0.28 -9.58 26.33
N SER A 170 0.27 -8.80 25.24
CA SER A 170 -0.88 -7.99 24.81
C SER A 170 -1.87 -8.78 23.94
N ASN A 171 -3.11 -8.28 23.81
CA ASN A 171 -4.10 -8.85 22.89
C ASN A 171 -3.61 -8.91 21.44
N SER A 172 -2.84 -7.92 20.99
CA SER A 172 -2.26 -7.90 19.64
C SER A 172 -1.20 -8.98 19.45
N LEU A 173 -0.38 -9.26 20.47
CA LEU A 173 0.57 -10.38 20.43
C LEU A 173 -0.16 -11.73 20.41
N ILE A 174 -1.22 -11.89 21.20
CA ILE A 174 -2.03 -13.12 21.19
C ILE A 174 -2.62 -13.36 19.80
N CYS A 175 -3.25 -12.35 19.19
CA CYS A 175 -3.77 -12.45 17.82
C CYS A 175 -2.68 -12.82 16.81
N LEU A 176 -1.50 -12.21 16.91
CA LEU A 176 -0.36 -12.51 16.04
C LEU A 176 0.11 -13.96 16.19
N LEU A 177 0.21 -14.48 17.41
CA LEU A 177 0.62 -15.86 17.67
C LEU A 177 -0.44 -16.87 17.19
N LEU A 178 -1.72 -16.57 17.37
CA LEU A 178 -2.83 -17.36 16.81
C LEU A 178 -2.77 -17.41 15.27
N ASN A 179 -2.50 -16.28 14.61
CA ASN A 179 -2.31 -16.22 13.15
C ASN A 179 -1.13 -17.09 12.67
N ARG A 180 -0.19 -17.42 13.57
CA ARG A 180 0.96 -18.28 13.29
C ARG A 180 0.78 -19.71 13.80
N ASN A 181 -0.47 -20.12 14.01
CA ASN A 181 -0.86 -21.47 14.41
C ASN A 181 -0.30 -21.90 15.77
N ILE A 182 -0.04 -20.97 16.68
CA ILE A 182 0.25 -21.32 18.07
C ILE A 182 -1.02 -21.85 18.73
N PRO A 183 -0.99 -23.04 19.37
CA PRO A 183 -2.15 -23.59 20.06
C PRO A 183 -2.73 -22.64 21.10
N TYR A 184 -4.04 -22.45 21.07
CA TYR A 184 -4.75 -21.57 22.01
C TYR A 184 -4.55 -21.98 23.47
N ASP A 185 -4.40 -23.27 23.78
CA ASP A 185 -4.13 -23.75 25.15
C ASP A 185 -2.90 -23.11 25.80
N ILE A 186 -1.90 -22.73 24.99
CA ILE A 186 -0.69 -22.03 25.47
C ILE A 186 -0.98 -20.56 25.77
N LEU A 187 -1.96 -19.97 25.07
CA LEU A 187 -2.29 -18.55 25.13
C LEU A 187 -3.47 -18.25 26.06
N LYS A 188 -4.24 -19.27 26.46
CA LYS A 188 -5.49 -19.15 27.19
C LYS A 188 -5.38 -18.32 28.46
N GLU A 189 -4.36 -18.54 29.28
CA GLU A 189 -4.16 -17.80 30.54
C GLU A 189 -3.99 -16.28 30.31
N TYR A 190 -3.29 -15.91 29.23
CA TYR A 190 -3.04 -14.52 28.86
C TYR A 190 -4.31 -13.87 28.27
N ALA A 191 -5.06 -14.62 27.44
CA ALA A 191 -6.32 -14.15 26.87
C ALA A 191 -7.36 -13.88 27.97
N MET A 192 -7.50 -14.80 28.93
CA MET A 192 -8.38 -14.63 30.10
C MET A 192 -8.04 -13.37 30.89
N THR A 193 -6.76 -13.19 31.21
CA THR A 193 -6.29 -12.03 31.98
C THR A 193 -6.60 -10.72 31.26
N ASN A 194 -6.37 -10.65 29.95
CA ASN A 194 -6.52 -9.42 29.19
C ASN A 194 -7.97 -9.06 28.87
N ILE A 195 -8.80 -10.05 28.50
CA ILE A 195 -10.20 -9.82 28.11
C ILE A 195 -11.06 -9.46 29.32
N ILE A 196 -10.90 -10.20 30.43
CA ILE A 196 -11.69 -9.96 31.66
C ILE A 196 -11.26 -8.65 32.33
N GLY A 197 -9.96 -8.32 32.27
CA GLY A 197 -9.42 -7.10 32.88
C GLY A 197 -9.78 -5.80 32.15
N LYS A 198 -10.23 -5.85 30.89
CA LYS A 198 -10.53 -4.68 30.04
C LYS A 198 -11.74 -4.93 29.12
N PRO A 199 -12.96 -5.08 29.68
CA PRO A 199 -14.12 -5.40 28.89
C PRO A 199 -14.44 -4.28 27.88
N LEU A 200 -14.80 -4.67 26.65
CA LEU A 200 -15.30 -3.77 25.58
C LEU A 200 -14.30 -2.79 24.96
N ASP A 201 -12.99 -2.94 25.18
CA ASP A 201 -12.01 -2.23 24.36
C ASP A 201 -11.85 -2.88 22.96
N ILE A 202 -11.47 -2.07 21.96
CA ILE A 202 -11.31 -2.54 20.57
C ILE A 202 -10.33 -3.73 20.50
N PRO A 203 -9.16 -3.72 21.17
CA PRO A 203 -8.24 -4.86 21.15
C PRO A 203 -8.84 -6.17 21.67
N SER A 204 -9.64 -6.13 22.74
CA SER A 204 -10.32 -7.33 23.27
C SER A 204 -11.41 -7.82 22.33
N MET A 205 -12.17 -6.91 21.70
CA MET A 205 -13.15 -7.29 20.67
C MET A 205 -12.49 -7.95 19.46
N LEU A 206 -11.35 -7.44 18.99
CA LEU A 206 -10.59 -8.06 17.90
C LEU A 206 -10.03 -9.44 18.27
N LEU A 207 -9.59 -9.63 19.53
CA LEU A 207 -9.16 -10.93 20.02
C LEU A 207 -10.33 -11.91 20.11
N LEU A 208 -11.47 -11.50 20.67
CA LEU A 208 -12.69 -12.31 20.72
C LEU A 208 -13.14 -12.72 19.31
N LYS A 209 -13.12 -11.80 18.34
CA LYS A 209 -13.31 -12.12 16.92
C LYS A 209 -12.38 -13.22 16.47
N LYS A 210 -11.07 -13.10 16.75
CA LYS A 210 -10.11 -14.12 16.34
C LYS A 210 -10.40 -15.48 16.99
N LEU A 211 -10.78 -15.52 18.27
CA LEU A 211 -11.15 -16.73 19.00
C LEU A 211 -12.39 -17.41 18.38
N VAL A 212 -13.44 -16.64 18.08
CA VAL A 212 -14.63 -17.15 17.39
C VAL A 212 -14.25 -17.77 16.05
N LEU A 213 -13.45 -17.08 15.23
CA LEU A 213 -13.07 -17.55 13.90
C LEU A 213 -12.23 -18.84 13.91
N ILE A 214 -11.58 -19.17 15.03
CA ILE A 214 -10.83 -20.44 15.21
C ILE A 214 -11.63 -21.51 15.96
N GLY A 215 -12.92 -21.27 16.23
CA GLY A 215 -13.83 -22.22 16.89
C GLY A 215 -13.74 -22.25 18.41
N VAL A 216 -13.11 -21.25 19.04
CA VAL A 216 -13.09 -21.13 20.50
C VAL A 216 -14.37 -20.44 20.97
N SER A 217 -15.08 -21.08 21.89
CA SER A 217 -16.25 -20.53 22.58
C SER A 217 -15.87 -19.27 23.35
N ILE A 218 -16.60 -18.18 23.12
CA ILE A 218 -16.36 -16.89 23.79
C ILE A 218 -17.26 -16.67 25.01
N GLU A 219 -18.18 -17.60 25.26
CA GLU A 219 -19.06 -17.59 26.43
C GLU A 219 -18.27 -17.67 27.74
N GLU A 220 -17.11 -18.35 27.74
CA GLU A 220 -16.20 -18.42 28.90
C GLU A 220 -15.62 -17.05 29.28
N TYR A 221 -15.71 -16.07 28.37
CA TYR A 221 -15.30 -14.68 28.57
C TYR A 221 -16.48 -13.74 28.89
N GLY A 222 -17.71 -14.26 28.98
CA GLY A 222 -18.92 -13.47 29.22
C GLY A 222 -19.49 -12.77 27.99
N TYR A 223 -19.13 -13.21 26.77
CA TYR A 223 -19.59 -12.62 25.52
C TYR A 223 -20.34 -13.65 24.65
N THR A 224 -21.21 -13.14 23.78
CA THR A 224 -21.89 -13.93 22.75
C THR A 224 -21.50 -13.42 21.35
N VAL A 225 -21.75 -14.23 20.33
CA VAL A 225 -21.56 -13.84 18.92
C VAL A 225 -22.37 -12.58 18.57
N ASP A 226 -23.60 -12.48 19.06
CA ASP A 226 -24.46 -11.31 18.84
C ASP A 226 -23.86 -10.05 19.46
N THR A 227 -23.41 -10.13 20.72
CA THR A 227 -22.72 -9.02 21.40
C THR A 227 -21.49 -8.57 20.62
N LEU A 228 -20.72 -9.52 20.07
CA LEU A 228 -19.54 -9.21 19.28
C LEU A 228 -19.90 -8.51 17.96
N LEU A 229 -20.90 -9.02 17.25
CA LEU A 229 -21.40 -8.42 16.01
C LEU A 229 -22.06 -7.05 16.26
N ASP A 230 -22.62 -6.78 17.43
CA ASP A 230 -23.21 -5.47 17.76
C ASP A 230 -22.14 -4.39 17.92
N ASN A 231 -20.92 -4.79 18.29
CA ASN A 231 -19.78 -3.90 18.47
C ASN A 231 -18.90 -3.78 17.22
N LEU A 232 -18.77 -4.85 16.43
CA LEU A 232 -17.86 -4.89 15.26
C LEU A 232 -18.55 -4.82 13.89
N ASP A 233 -19.77 -5.36 13.77
CA ASP A 233 -20.49 -5.52 12.50
C ASP A 233 -19.59 -6.02 11.35
N ASP A 234 -18.94 -7.18 11.55
CA ASP A 234 -17.86 -7.67 10.68
C ASP A 234 -18.30 -8.88 9.83
N TRP A 235 -18.02 -8.82 8.52
CA TRP A 235 -18.39 -9.88 7.56
C TRP A 235 -17.80 -11.25 7.89
N GLU A 236 -16.55 -11.33 8.37
CA GLU A 236 -15.90 -12.63 8.64
C GLU A 236 -16.64 -13.39 9.75
N ILE A 237 -17.22 -12.67 10.71
CA ILE A 237 -18.01 -13.27 11.79
C ILE A 237 -19.35 -13.78 11.23
N TYR A 238 -20.02 -13.02 10.36
CA TYR A 238 -21.25 -13.50 9.69
C TYR A 238 -20.97 -14.73 8.82
N GLU A 239 -19.87 -14.75 8.09
CA GLU A 239 -19.43 -15.89 7.28
C GLU A 239 -19.17 -17.13 8.14
N TYR A 240 -18.50 -16.95 9.29
CA TYR A 240 -18.34 -18.02 10.28
C TYR A 240 -19.68 -18.56 10.77
N CYS A 241 -20.66 -17.69 11.05
CA CYS A 241 -21.99 -18.11 11.47
C CYS A 241 -22.71 -18.92 10.39
N LEU A 242 -22.64 -18.50 9.13
CA LEU A 242 -23.19 -19.24 7.99
C LEU A 242 -22.58 -20.63 7.86
N ASN A 243 -21.24 -20.72 7.92
CA ASN A 243 -20.51 -21.97 7.79
C ASN A 243 -20.80 -22.96 8.93
N ASN A 244 -21.05 -22.45 10.14
CA ASN A 244 -21.31 -23.26 11.34
C ASN A 244 -22.80 -23.37 11.71
N LYS A 245 -23.71 -22.87 10.85
CA LYS A 245 -25.17 -22.87 11.09
C LYS A 245 -25.57 -22.20 12.41
N ILE A 246 -24.85 -21.15 12.82
CA ILE A 246 -25.17 -20.34 13.99
C ILE A 246 -26.16 -19.27 13.56
N GLN A 247 -27.32 -19.20 14.22
CA GLN A 247 -28.33 -18.21 13.93
C GLN A 247 -27.98 -16.89 14.61
N VAL A 248 -27.77 -15.85 13.80
CA VAL A 248 -27.63 -14.46 14.27
C VAL A 248 -29.02 -13.86 14.50
N SER A 249 -29.20 -13.16 15.63
CA SER A 249 -30.47 -12.49 15.94
C SER A 249 -30.75 -11.31 15.00
N GLU A 250 -32.04 -10.99 14.80
CA GLU A 250 -32.42 -9.91 13.89
C GLU A 250 -32.00 -8.55 14.47
N LYS A 251 -31.22 -7.80 13.69
CA LYS A 251 -30.60 -6.55 14.14
C LYS A 251 -31.42 -5.31 13.81
N SER A 252 -31.51 -4.39 14.78
CA SER A 252 -32.16 -3.08 14.62
C SER A 252 -31.43 -2.15 13.64
N LYS A 253 -30.12 -2.37 13.42
CA LYS A 253 -29.30 -1.67 12.44
C LYS A 253 -29.04 -2.60 11.24
N LYS A 254 -29.73 -2.37 10.12
CA LYS A 254 -29.50 -3.09 8.85
C LYS A 254 -28.22 -2.59 8.17
N SER A 255 -27.07 -3.07 8.62
CA SER A 255 -25.79 -2.82 7.96
C SER A 255 -25.69 -3.55 6.62
N ILE A 256 -24.70 -3.17 5.80
CA ILE A 256 -24.45 -3.89 4.55
C ILE A 256 -23.97 -5.33 4.81
N ASN A 257 -23.20 -5.55 5.89
CA ASN A 257 -22.72 -6.88 6.27
C ASN A 257 -23.88 -7.77 6.72
N TYR A 258 -24.80 -7.24 7.53
CA TYR A 258 -26.02 -7.95 7.90
C TYR A 258 -26.93 -8.24 6.70
N LEU A 259 -27.07 -7.30 5.76
CA LEU A 259 -27.82 -7.53 4.52
C LEU A 259 -27.18 -8.63 3.66
N THR A 260 -25.85 -8.64 3.57
CA THR A 260 -25.07 -9.70 2.90
C THR A 260 -25.32 -11.06 3.55
N TYR A 261 -25.34 -11.12 4.89
CA TYR A 261 -25.68 -12.32 5.66
C TYR A 261 -27.11 -12.80 5.36
N LYS A 262 -28.10 -11.90 5.40
CA LYS A 262 -29.51 -12.23 5.11
C LYS A 262 -29.66 -12.82 3.71
N ILE A 263 -29.06 -12.19 2.69
CA ILE A 263 -29.08 -12.67 1.30
C ILE A 263 -28.35 -14.02 1.15
N SER A 264 -27.34 -14.26 1.99
CA SER A 264 -26.62 -15.53 2.03
C SER A 264 -27.45 -16.68 2.63
N LEU A 265 -28.38 -16.37 3.54
CA LEU A 265 -29.36 -17.34 4.04
C LEU A 265 -30.47 -17.61 3.01
N LYS A 266 -31.05 -16.55 2.47
CA LYS A 266 -32.13 -16.62 1.50
C LYS A 266 -32.17 -15.34 0.68
N ILE A 267 -32.09 -15.47 -0.64
CA ILE A 267 -32.20 -14.33 -1.53
C ILE A 267 -33.67 -14.02 -1.80
N GLU A 268 -34.02 -12.76 -1.60
CA GLU A 268 -35.36 -12.23 -1.81
C GLU A 268 -35.27 -10.97 -2.70
N PRO A 269 -36.25 -10.70 -3.57
CA PRO A 269 -36.21 -9.58 -4.51
C PRO A 269 -35.98 -8.24 -3.82
N GLU A 270 -36.66 -7.97 -2.72
CA GLU A 270 -36.55 -6.73 -1.95
C GLU A 270 -35.14 -6.57 -1.37
N SER A 271 -34.55 -7.67 -0.93
CA SER A 271 -33.18 -7.69 -0.38
C SER A 271 -32.14 -7.41 -1.47
N VAL A 272 -32.36 -7.90 -2.70
CA VAL A 272 -31.51 -7.60 -3.86
C VAL A 272 -31.58 -6.12 -4.22
N VAL A 273 -32.79 -5.54 -4.29
CA VAL A 273 -32.98 -4.10 -4.55
C VAL A 273 -32.29 -3.27 -3.47
N GLU A 274 -32.47 -3.62 -2.20
CA GLU A 274 -31.85 -2.92 -1.08
C GLU A 274 -30.31 -3.02 -1.13
N TYR A 275 -29.76 -4.18 -1.52
CA TYR A 275 -28.32 -4.39 -1.63
C TYR A 275 -27.72 -3.56 -2.77
N VAL A 276 -28.33 -3.61 -3.95
CA VAL A 276 -27.86 -2.88 -5.13
C VAL A 276 -27.86 -1.37 -4.90
N LYS A 277 -28.80 -0.85 -4.11
CA LYS A 277 -28.82 0.57 -3.69
C LYS A 277 -27.69 0.95 -2.72
N ARG A 278 -27.20 0.00 -1.93
CA ARG A 278 -26.30 0.27 -0.79
C ARG A 278 -24.86 -0.19 -1.03
N SER A 279 -24.64 -1.10 -1.97
CA SER A 279 -23.35 -1.76 -2.20
C SER A 279 -22.82 -1.50 -3.60
N SER A 280 -21.50 -1.33 -3.70
CA SER A 280 -20.76 -1.37 -4.96
C SER A 280 -20.32 -2.79 -5.36
N ASN A 281 -20.42 -3.79 -4.47
CA ASN A 281 -19.98 -5.16 -4.73
C ASN A 281 -21.07 -5.97 -5.45
N LEU A 282 -21.24 -5.72 -6.74
CA LEU A 282 -22.24 -6.42 -7.55
C LEU A 282 -21.88 -7.88 -7.83
N ASP A 283 -20.58 -8.23 -7.79
CA ASP A 283 -20.09 -9.60 -7.98
C ASP A 283 -20.70 -10.56 -6.95
N PHE A 284 -20.85 -10.12 -5.70
CA PHE A 284 -21.50 -10.92 -4.66
C PHE A 284 -22.93 -11.31 -5.06
N ILE A 285 -23.75 -10.34 -5.47
CA ILE A 285 -25.13 -10.59 -5.85
C ILE A 285 -25.21 -11.45 -7.11
N LEU A 286 -24.38 -11.17 -8.11
CA LEU A 286 -24.35 -11.95 -9.35
C LEU A 286 -24.03 -13.43 -9.07
N ASN A 287 -23.06 -13.70 -8.21
CA ASN A 287 -22.70 -15.06 -7.77
C ASN A 287 -23.78 -15.75 -6.93
N ARG A 288 -24.62 -14.99 -6.22
CA ARG A 288 -25.73 -15.54 -5.42
C ARG A 288 -26.93 -15.84 -6.31
N ILE A 289 -27.35 -14.89 -7.15
CA ILE A 289 -28.46 -15.04 -8.10
C ILE A 289 -28.21 -16.21 -9.07
N SER A 290 -26.97 -16.40 -9.54
CA SER A 290 -26.64 -17.47 -10.49
C SER A 290 -26.78 -18.90 -9.93
N LYS A 291 -26.86 -19.05 -8.61
CA LYS A 291 -27.04 -20.34 -7.92
C LYS A 291 -28.50 -20.69 -7.65
N GLU A 292 -29.41 -19.76 -7.92
CA GLU A 292 -30.84 -19.94 -7.68
C GLU A 292 -31.55 -20.59 -8.87
N THR A 293 -32.81 -20.97 -8.65
CA THR A 293 -33.69 -21.40 -9.75
C THR A 293 -33.95 -20.25 -10.72
N GLU A 294 -34.23 -20.58 -11.99
CA GLU A 294 -34.46 -19.56 -13.03
C GLU A 294 -35.62 -18.63 -12.67
N ASN A 295 -36.69 -19.14 -12.05
CA ASN A 295 -37.82 -18.34 -11.58
C ASN A 295 -37.40 -17.32 -10.50
N THR A 296 -36.63 -17.74 -9.51
CA THR A 296 -36.13 -16.86 -8.44
C THR A 296 -35.20 -15.78 -9.01
N LYS A 297 -34.31 -16.20 -9.92
CA LYS A 297 -33.38 -15.31 -10.62
C LYS A 297 -34.12 -14.26 -11.42
N GLU A 298 -35.08 -14.67 -12.24
CA GLU A 298 -35.91 -13.75 -13.03
C GLU A 298 -36.65 -12.76 -12.13
N HIS A 299 -37.29 -13.24 -11.06
CA HIS A 299 -38.03 -12.36 -10.15
C HIS A 299 -37.12 -11.35 -9.41
N CYS A 300 -35.91 -11.77 -9.00
CA CYS A 300 -34.92 -10.89 -8.40
C CYS A 300 -34.43 -9.83 -9.40
N LEU A 301 -34.12 -10.22 -10.64
CA LEU A 301 -33.63 -9.28 -11.66
C LEU A 301 -34.73 -8.32 -12.10
N LEU A 302 -35.96 -8.79 -12.34
CA LEU A 302 -37.09 -7.95 -12.75
C LEU A 302 -37.40 -6.85 -11.73
N SER A 303 -37.19 -7.10 -10.43
CA SER A 303 -37.34 -6.09 -9.38
C SER A 303 -36.38 -4.89 -9.52
N LEU A 304 -35.24 -5.08 -10.19
CA LEU A 304 -34.27 -4.03 -10.49
C LEU A 304 -34.61 -3.24 -11.76
N LYS A 305 -35.34 -3.84 -12.71
CA LYS A 305 -35.55 -3.27 -14.05
C LYS A 305 -36.13 -1.84 -14.01
N THR A 306 -37.04 -1.57 -13.08
CA THR A 306 -37.68 -0.24 -12.91
C THR A 306 -36.86 0.69 -12.02
N VAL A 307 -36.15 0.15 -11.04
CA VAL A 307 -35.42 0.92 -10.02
C VAL A 307 -34.04 1.35 -10.54
N ASP A 308 -33.29 0.40 -11.08
CA ASP A 308 -31.91 0.53 -11.55
C ASP A 308 -31.74 -0.24 -12.88
N PRO A 309 -32.18 0.34 -14.01
CA PRO A 309 -32.18 -0.34 -15.29
C PRO A 309 -30.77 -0.69 -15.79
N LEU A 310 -29.76 0.12 -15.46
CA LEU A 310 -28.39 -0.12 -15.92
C LEU A 310 -27.77 -1.31 -15.19
N ARG A 311 -27.92 -1.37 -13.85
CA ARG A 311 -27.47 -2.54 -13.10
C ARG A 311 -28.29 -3.78 -13.42
N TYR A 312 -29.59 -3.66 -13.67
CA TYR A 312 -30.38 -4.77 -14.20
C TYR A 312 -29.76 -5.36 -15.48
N LYS A 313 -29.45 -4.51 -16.47
CA LYS A 313 -28.84 -4.96 -17.73
C LYS A 313 -27.49 -5.61 -17.51
N TYR A 314 -26.63 -4.98 -16.72
CA TYR A 314 -25.31 -5.52 -16.39
C TYR A 314 -25.40 -6.88 -15.68
N LEU A 315 -26.29 -7.02 -14.69
CA LEU A 315 -26.48 -8.26 -13.93
C LEU A 315 -27.15 -9.37 -14.77
N ASN A 316 -27.99 -9.02 -15.73
CA ASN A 316 -28.67 -9.97 -16.60
C ASN A 316 -27.78 -10.45 -17.77
N ASN A 317 -26.83 -9.62 -18.20
CA ASN A 317 -25.88 -9.94 -19.27
C ASN A 317 -24.53 -9.24 -19.02
N SER A 318 -23.50 -9.98 -18.60
CA SER A 318 -22.16 -9.42 -18.39
C SER A 318 -21.51 -8.88 -19.66
N GLU A 319 -21.84 -9.46 -20.82
CA GLU A 319 -21.37 -9.05 -22.16
C GLU A 319 -22.15 -7.86 -22.74
N PHE A 320 -23.08 -7.28 -21.96
CA PHE A 320 -23.85 -6.09 -22.32
C PHE A 320 -22.96 -4.97 -22.88
N ASP A 321 -23.31 -4.41 -24.03
CA ASP A 321 -22.64 -3.24 -24.60
C ASP A 321 -23.53 -2.00 -24.46
N PHE A 322 -23.07 -1.04 -23.66
CA PHE A 322 -23.79 0.20 -23.37
C PHE A 322 -24.20 0.95 -24.64
N TYR A 323 -23.33 1.03 -25.63
CA TYR A 323 -23.58 1.82 -26.84
C TYR A 323 -24.57 1.14 -27.78
N LYS A 324 -24.67 -0.19 -27.73
CA LYS A 324 -25.65 -0.97 -28.51
C LYS A 324 -27.03 -0.95 -27.87
N GLU A 325 -27.11 -1.04 -26.54
CA GLU A 325 -28.39 -1.23 -25.86
C GLU A 325 -29.07 0.06 -25.40
N TYR A 326 -28.31 1.14 -25.18
CA TYR A 326 -28.84 2.43 -24.73
C TYR A 326 -28.56 3.56 -25.71
N SER A 327 -28.38 3.28 -27.02
CA SER A 327 -28.06 4.29 -28.03
C SER A 327 -28.91 5.56 -27.92
N ASP A 328 -30.22 5.39 -27.70
CA ASP A 328 -31.23 6.45 -27.75
C ASP A 328 -31.51 7.04 -26.37
N GLU A 329 -31.09 6.37 -25.29
CA GLU A 329 -31.35 6.74 -23.90
C GLU A 329 -30.08 7.22 -23.15
N LYS A 330 -28.92 7.28 -23.82
CA LYS A 330 -27.62 7.62 -23.19
C LYS A 330 -27.70 8.87 -22.33
N ILE A 331 -28.34 9.92 -22.83
CA ILE A 331 -28.49 11.20 -22.13
C ILE A 331 -29.27 11.03 -20.82
N SER A 332 -30.35 10.25 -20.83
CA SER A 332 -31.15 9.96 -19.64
C SER A 332 -30.34 9.19 -18.60
N ILE A 333 -29.57 8.19 -19.05
CA ILE A 333 -28.68 7.41 -18.18
C ILE A 333 -27.58 8.32 -17.60
N PHE A 334 -26.90 9.13 -18.42
CA PHE A 334 -25.86 10.04 -17.93
C PHE A 334 -26.41 10.97 -16.85
N LYS A 335 -27.58 11.59 -17.07
CA LYS A 335 -28.25 12.42 -16.05
C LYS A 335 -28.54 11.64 -14.77
N LYS A 336 -29.10 10.43 -14.88
CA LYS A 336 -29.51 9.62 -13.71
C LYS A 336 -28.31 9.21 -12.85
N TYR A 337 -27.24 8.72 -13.46
CA TYR A 337 -26.10 8.14 -12.73
C TYR A 337 -25.00 9.15 -12.39
N SER A 338 -25.05 10.39 -12.91
CA SER A 338 -24.05 11.42 -12.59
C SER A 338 -24.25 12.08 -11.21
N ASN A 339 -25.39 11.88 -10.56
CA ASN A 339 -25.75 12.63 -9.34
C ASN A 339 -24.96 12.19 -8.10
N ASN A 340 -24.82 10.89 -7.85
CA ASN A 340 -24.07 10.36 -6.71
C ASN A 340 -22.78 9.68 -7.15
N LEU A 341 -21.79 9.63 -6.26
CA LEU A 341 -20.44 9.16 -6.60
C LEU A 341 -20.39 7.66 -6.94
N SER A 342 -21.13 6.82 -6.22
CA SER A 342 -21.10 5.36 -6.44
C SER A 342 -21.70 4.97 -7.78
N ASP A 343 -22.83 5.57 -8.15
CA ASP A 343 -23.48 5.38 -9.45
C ASP A 343 -22.64 5.95 -10.58
N PHE A 344 -22.02 7.11 -10.34
CA PHE A 344 -21.13 7.72 -11.30
C PHE A 344 -19.91 6.83 -11.58
N ILE A 345 -19.24 6.33 -10.54
CA ILE A 345 -18.11 5.42 -10.71
C ILE A 345 -18.53 4.11 -11.39
N PHE A 346 -19.72 3.58 -11.07
CA PHE A 346 -20.27 2.42 -11.76
C PHE A 346 -20.50 2.71 -13.26
N LEU A 347 -21.09 3.85 -13.61
CA LEU A 347 -21.26 4.29 -14.99
C LEU A 347 -19.91 4.39 -15.71
N ILE A 348 -18.90 5.04 -15.10
CA ILE A 348 -17.55 5.10 -15.65
C ILE A 348 -17.00 3.69 -15.91
N GLY A 349 -17.17 2.77 -14.96
CA GLY A 349 -16.82 1.37 -15.13
C GLY A 349 -17.49 0.75 -16.36
N ILE A 350 -18.81 0.92 -16.50
CA ILE A 350 -19.58 0.39 -17.64
C ILE A 350 -19.11 0.98 -18.97
N LEU A 351 -18.83 2.28 -19.04
CA LEU A 351 -18.41 2.95 -20.27
C LEU A 351 -17.06 2.46 -20.78
N ILE A 352 -16.12 2.17 -19.86
CA ILE A 352 -14.79 1.73 -20.25
C ILE A 352 -14.69 0.21 -20.42
N LYS A 353 -15.59 -0.60 -19.85
CA LYS A 353 -15.43 -2.08 -19.80
C LYS A 353 -15.18 -2.73 -21.17
N THR A 354 -15.81 -2.23 -22.23
CA THR A 354 -15.73 -2.81 -23.59
C THR A 354 -14.52 -2.31 -24.38
N LYS A 355 -13.68 -1.44 -23.80
CA LYS A 355 -12.56 -0.76 -24.47
C LYS A 355 -12.97 0.04 -25.71
N ASN A 356 -14.26 0.35 -25.85
CA ASN A 356 -14.79 1.12 -26.97
C ASN A 356 -14.21 2.55 -26.93
N PRO A 357 -13.62 3.05 -28.04
CA PRO A 357 -13.11 4.42 -28.17
C PRO A 357 -14.08 5.51 -27.67
N THR A 358 -15.36 5.44 -28.02
CA THR A 358 -16.39 6.40 -27.58
C THR A 358 -16.62 6.31 -26.08
N GLY A 359 -16.69 5.09 -25.53
CA GLY A 359 -16.79 4.83 -24.09
C GLY A 359 -15.68 5.46 -23.27
N ILE A 360 -14.45 5.35 -23.75
CA ILE A 360 -13.27 5.91 -23.10
C ILE A 360 -13.31 7.45 -23.08
N ILE A 361 -13.70 8.07 -24.20
CA ILE A 361 -13.79 9.53 -24.30
C ILE A 361 -14.96 10.10 -23.49
N ASP A 362 -16.14 9.48 -23.56
CA ASP A 362 -17.30 9.85 -22.74
C ASP A 362 -16.95 9.75 -21.25
N ALA A 363 -16.34 8.64 -20.82
CA ALA A 363 -15.89 8.47 -19.43
C ALA A 363 -14.90 9.56 -19.00
N LEU A 364 -13.93 9.91 -19.85
CA LEU A 364 -12.96 10.97 -19.56
C LEU A 364 -13.64 12.34 -19.43
N LEU A 365 -14.54 12.71 -20.35
CA LEU A 365 -15.28 13.97 -20.30
C LEU A 365 -16.11 14.08 -19.02
N LEU A 366 -16.87 13.03 -18.71
CA LEU A 366 -17.67 12.92 -17.50
C LEU A 366 -16.81 13.06 -16.23
N LEU A 367 -15.65 12.41 -16.17
CA LEU A 367 -14.72 12.52 -15.05
C LEU A 367 -14.13 13.94 -14.91
N LEU A 368 -13.76 14.58 -16.02
CA LEU A 368 -13.23 15.95 -16.00
C LEU A 368 -14.28 16.96 -15.52
N LEU A 369 -15.56 16.78 -15.90
CA LEU A 369 -16.69 17.55 -15.38
C LEU A 369 -16.88 17.29 -13.89
N LYS A 370 -16.94 16.02 -13.48
CA LYS A 370 -17.11 15.64 -12.06
C LYS A 370 -15.96 16.14 -11.18
N ARG A 371 -14.74 16.24 -11.72
CA ARG A 371 -13.60 16.85 -11.01
C ARG A 371 -13.82 18.34 -10.76
N LYS A 372 -14.51 19.08 -11.62
CA LYS A 372 -14.83 20.50 -11.31
C LYS A 372 -15.81 20.61 -10.15
N GLU A 373 -16.78 19.69 -10.08
CA GLU A 373 -17.69 19.60 -8.94
C GLU A 373 -16.98 19.14 -7.66
N LEU A 374 -16.01 18.22 -7.79
CA LEU A 374 -15.31 17.57 -6.69
C LEU A 374 -13.78 17.61 -6.87
N PRO A 375 -13.13 18.79 -6.77
CA PRO A 375 -11.73 18.99 -7.17
C PRO A 375 -10.72 18.17 -6.39
N ASN A 376 -11.04 17.79 -5.15
CA ASN A 376 -10.15 17.03 -4.25
C ASN A 376 -10.57 15.55 -4.12
N ASN A 377 -11.52 15.07 -4.94
CA ASN A 377 -11.94 13.69 -4.86
C ASN A 377 -10.90 12.77 -5.50
N ARG A 378 -10.20 12.01 -4.66
CA ARG A 378 -9.13 11.10 -5.08
C ARG A 378 -9.60 10.00 -6.02
N TYR A 379 -10.82 9.48 -5.87
CA TYR A 379 -11.32 8.42 -6.75
C TYR A 379 -11.50 8.93 -8.18
N VAL A 380 -12.11 10.11 -8.34
CA VAL A 380 -12.26 10.77 -9.65
C VAL A 380 -10.89 11.03 -10.27
N GLN A 381 -9.95 11.62 -9.51
CA GLN A 381 -8.59 11.89 -9.99
C GLN A 381 -7.83 10.61 -10.39
N LEU A 382 -7.93 9.54 -9.60
CA LEU A 382 -7.33 8.25 -9.92
C LEU A 382 -7.90 7.65 -11.20
N LEU A 383 -9.22 7.76 -11.42
CA LEU A 383 -9.85 7.30 -12.67
C LEU A 383 -9.40 8.13 -13.88
N ILE A 384 -9.26 9.45 -13.74
CA ILE A 384 -8.69 10.30 -14.80
C ILE A 384 -7.25 9.86 -15.11
N CYS A 385 -6.40 9.70 -14.09
CA CYS A 385 -5.03 9.20 -14.26
C CYS A 385 -5.03 7.85 -14.98
N SER A 386 -5.96 6.96 -14.64
CA SER A 386 -6.04 5.61 -15.19
C SER A 386 -6.48 5.59 -16.65
N ILE A 387 -7.41 6.46 -17.05
CA ILE A 387 -7.80 6.62 -18.46
C ILE A 387 -6.66 7.25 -19.26
N TYR A 388 -6.04 8.33 -18.76
CA TYR A 388 -4.87 8.91 -19.42
C TYR A 388 -3.72 7.92 -19.54
N ARG A 389 -3.55 7.10 -18.50
CA ARG A 389 -2.58 6.02 -18.52
C ARG A 389 -2.93 4.98 -19.57
N TYR A 390 -4.18 4.51 -19.63
CA TYR A 390 -4.62 3.56 -20.65
C TYR A 390 -4.37 4.09 -22.06
N LEU A 391 -4.57 5.39 -22.30
CA LEU A 391 -4.26 6.08 -23.56
C LEU A 391 -2.76 6.38 -23.75
N SER A 392 -1.86 5.87 -22.92
CA SER A 392 -0.42 6.14 -23.00
C SER A 392 -0.05 7.63 -22.99
N LEU A 393 -0.82 8.50 -22.34
CA LEU A 393 -0.59 9.95 -22.28
C LEU A 393 0.22 10.36 -21.04
N TYR A 394 1.53 10.10 -21.04
CA TYR A 394 2.41 10.28 -19.85
C TYR A 394 2.32 11.68 -19.23
N ASP A 395 2.40 12.74 -20.03
CA ASP A 395 2.37 14.11 -19.48
C ASP A 395 1.05 14.43 -18.78
N CYS A 396 -0.07 13.96 -19.33
CA CYS A 396 -1.39 14.11 -18.71
C CYS A 396 -1.46 13.32 -17.40
N VAL A 397 -0.90 12.12 -17.36
CA VAL A 397 -0.80 11.32 -16.13
C VAL A 397 0.03 12.06 -15.08
N VAL A 398 1.20 12.60 -15.44
CA VAL A 398 2.08 13.31 -14.50
C VAL A 398 1.39 14.57 -13.94
N GLU A 399 0.67 15.32 -14.78
CA GLU A 399 -0.09 16.49 -14.36
C GLU A 399 -1.13 16.13 -13.29
N GLU A 400 -1.96 15.12 -13.55
CA GLU A 400 -3.00 14.68 -12.60
C GLU A 400 -2.40 13.97 -11.38
N TYR A 401 -1.29 13.24 -11.53
CA TYR A 401 -0.56 12.63 -10.43
C TYR A 401 0.00 13.68 -9.47
N LYS A 402 0.55 14.79 -9.98
CA LYS A 402 0.99 15.91 -9.16
C LYS A 402 -0.19 16.51 -8.36
N ARG A 403 -1.40 16.52 -8.92
CA ARG A 403 -2.63 16.99 -8.24
C ARG A 403 -3.17 16.05 -7.17
N LEU A 404 -2.93 14.74 -7.27
CA LEU A 404 -3.23 13.78 -6.19
C LEU A 404 -2.50 14.15 -4.89
N ASN A 405 -1.42 14.93 -4.98
CA ASN A 405 -0.60 15.39 -3.86
C ASN A 405 -0.17 14.20 -2.97
N ALA A 406 0.25 13.11 -3.62
CA ALA A 406 0.66 11.89 -2.94
C ALA A 406 1.94 12.12 -2.13
N HIS A 407 1.94 11.69 -0.86
CA HIS A 407 3.08 11.82 0.04
C HIS A 407 3.45 10.49 0.69
N THR A 408 4.71 10.33 1.08
CA THR A 408 5.18 9.20 1.89
C THR A 408 4.85 7.84 1.27
N VAL A 409 4.11 6.98 1.98
CA VAL A 409 3.68 5.65 1.53
C VAL A 409 2.84 5.71 0.25
N GLN A 410 2.09 6.79 0.04
CA GLN A 410 1.23 6.92 -1.15
C GLN A 410 2.06 7.02 -2.44
N LEU A 411 3.27 7.59 -2.38
CA LEU A 411 4.16 7.64 -3.53
C LEU A 411 4.60 6.24 -3.95
N GLU A 412 4.77 5.33 -2.98
CA GLU A 412 5.03 3.92 -3.26
C GLU A 412 3.80 3.26 -3.88
N CYS A 413 2.64 3.38 -3.23
CA CYS A 413 1.40 2.72 -3.67
C CYS A 413 0.86 3.20 -5.01
N LEU A 414 1.13 4.46 -5.41
CA LEU A 414 0.61 5.06 -6.64
C LEU A 414 1.66 5.19 -7.75
N SER A 415 2.90 4.77 -7.49
CA SER A 415 4.01 4.83 -8.46
C SER A 415 3.72 4.08 -9.76
N TYR A 416 2.90 3.03 -9.70
CA TYR A 416 2.51 2.25 -10.87
C TYR A 416 1.74 3.06 -11.92
N LEU A 417 1.16 4.22 -11.56
CA LEU A 417 0.42 5.06 -12.50
C LEU A 417 1.33 5.65 -13.59
N TRP A 418 2.60 5.89 -13.29
CA TRP A 418 3.52 6.58 -14.20
C TRP A 418 4.81 5.79 -14.49
N SER A 419 5.27 4.95 -13.56
CA SER A 419 6.58 4.29 -13.68
C SER A 419 6.67 3.30 -14.83
N ASP A 420 5.58 2.59 -15.17
CA ASP A 420 5.54 1.70 -16.34
C ASP A 420 5.38 2.44 -17.66
N LEU A 421 4.60 3.53 -17.69
CA LEU A 421 4.56 4.44 -18.84
C LEU A 421 5.92 5.06 -19.13
N LYS A 422 6.73 5.36 -18.11
CA LYS A 422 8.10 5.84 -18.33
C LYS A 422 8.93 4.82 -19.12
N VAL A 423 8.85 3.55 -18.73
CA VAL A 423 9.51 2.44 -19.45
C VAL A 423 9.01 2.37 -20.90
N ILE A 424 7.71 2.55 -21.14
CA ILE A 424 7.11 2.64 -22.47
C ILE A 424 7.70 3.80 -23.28
N TYR A 425 7.70 5.02 -22.75
CA TYR A 425 8.25 6.18 -23.46
C TYR A 425 9.73 6.01 -23.77
N SER A 426 10.54 5.58 -22.82
CA SER A 426 11.98 5.41 -23.02
C SER A 426 12.31 4.21 -23.91
N ASN A 427 11.81 3.02 -23.60
CA ASN A 427 12.19 1.79 -24.30
C ASN A 427 11.42 1.55 -25.58
N TRP A 428 10.14 1.93 -25.64
CA TRP A 428 9.31 1.62 -26.79
C TRP A 428 9.23 2.78 -27.78
N LEU A 429 9.21 4.03 -27.30
CA LEU A 429 9.11 5.23 -28.15
C LEU A 429 10.44 5.98 -28.33
N GLY A 430 11.43 5.75 -27.45
CA GLY A 430 12.71 6.46 -27.53
C GLY A 430 12.60 7.93 -27.15
N ILE A 431 11.59 8.27 -26.35
CA ILE A 431 11.35 9.62 -25.84
C ILE A 431 12.04 9.75 -24.49
N GLU A 432 12.94 10.72 -24.38
CA GLU A 432 13.56 11.09 -23.11
C GLU A 432 12.58 11.91 -22.27
N LEU A 433 12.44 11.53 -21.00
CA LEU A 433 11.54 12.16 -20.04
C LEU A 433 12.33 12.79 -18.90
N SER A 434 11.74 13.78 -18.23
CA SER A 434 12.34 14.42 -17.05
C SER A 434 12.52 13.45 -15.88
N ASP A 435 13.67 13.51 -15.22
CA ASP A 435 14.01 12.72 -14.01
C ASP A 435 13.51 13.33 -12.70
N GLU A 436 12.73 14.40 -12.74
CA GLU A 436 12.22 15.09 -11.54
C GLU A 436 11.42 14.13 -10.62
N LEU A 437 10.52 13.35 -11.21
CA LEU A 437 9.68 12.38 -10.49
C LEU A 437 10.50 11.25 -9.89
N ASP A 438 11.47 10.71 -10.64
CA ASP A 438 12.38 9.66 -10.19
C ASP A 438 13.17 10.12 -8.98
N LYS A 439 13.78 11.32 -9.06
CA LYS A 439 14.54 11.90 -7.95
C LYS A 439 13.65 12.09 -6.72
N LYS A 440 12.43 12.61 -6.88
CA LYS A 440 11.47 12.77 -5.79
C LYS A 440 11.11 11.43 -5.15
N TYR A 441 10.82 10.41 -5.97
CA TYR A 441 10.47 9.07 -5.52
C TYR A 441 11.65 8.41 -4.77
N ILE A 442 12.85 8.41 -5.35
CA ILE A 442 14.06 7.81 -4.73
C ILE A 442 14.38 8.49 -3.39
N ASN A 443 14.33 9.82 -3.33
CA ASN A 443 14.58 10.55 -2.09
C ASN A 443 13.56 10.18 -1.00
N GLN A 444 12.26 10.13 -1.35
CA GLN A 444 11.24 9.74 -0.38
C GLN A 444 11.40 8.28 0.07
N ARG A 445 11.77 7.39 -0.86
CA ARG A 445 12.02 5.98 -0.54
C ARG A 445 13.14 5.84 0.49
N LEU A 446 14.25 6.54 0.31
CA LEU A 446 15.37 6.55 1.25
C LEU A 446 14.96 7.09 2.63
N LEU A 447 14.23 8.20 2.67
CA LEU A 447 13.67 8.75 3.92
C LEU A 447 12.74 7.76 4.63
N SER A 448 11.94 7.01 3.85
CA SER A 448 11.00 6.02 4.38
C SER A 448 11.75 4.82 4.97
N ILE A 449 12.79 4.30 4.30
CA ILE A 449 13.64 3.23 4.84
C ILE A 449 14.30 3.67 6.15
N GLY A 450 14.86 4.89 6.19
CA GLY A 450 15.46 5.44 7.41
C GLY A 450 14.46 5.50 8.57
N SER A 451 13.26 6.04 8.34
CA SER A 451 12.20 6.11 9.35
C SER A 451 11.72 4.74 9.82
N VAL A 452 11.61 3.78 8.90
CA VAL A 452 11.22 2.40 9.21
C VAL A 452 12.24 1.74 10.12
N ASN A 453 13.54 1.90 9.85
CA ASN A 453 14.60 1.35 10.70
C ASN A 453 14.54 1.92 12.13
N THR A 454 14.34 3.24 12.29
CA THR A 454 14.22 3.86 13.62
C THR A 454 13.00 3.33 14.38
N ASN A 455 11.86 3.20 13.72
CA ASN A 455 10.62 2.72 14.34
C ASN A 455 10.70 1.23 14.74
N ILE A 456 11.49 0.41 14.02
CA ILE A 456 11.71 -1.02 14.37
C ILE A 456 12.31 -1.15 15.78
N ILE A 457 13.28 -0.29 16.13
CA ILE A 457 13.91 -0.32 17.46
C ILE A 457 12.88 0.08 18.53
N GLN A 458 12.20 1.21 18.32
CA GLN A 458 11.20 1.72 19.27
C GLN A 458 10.06 0.72 19.53
N LEU A 459 9.54 0.07 18.48
CA LEU A 459 8.47 -0.92 18.62
C LEU A 459 8.95 -2.19 19.33
N THR A 460 10.23 -2.56 19.18
CA THR A 460 10.84 -3.68 19.90
C THR A 460 10.92 -3.37 21.40
N GLU A 461 11.36 -2.16 21.76
CA GLU A 461 11.44 -1.71 23.16
C GLU A 461 10.06 -1.60 23.81
N ASN A 462 9.10 -1.01 23.09
CA ASN A 462 7.71 -0.82 23.54
C ASN A 462 6.85 -2.09 23.51
N GLN A 463 7.39 -3.23 23.04
CA GLN A 463 6.67 -4.51 22.97
C GLN A 463 5.44 -4.46 22.02
N GLU A 464 5.50 -3.60 21.01
CA GLU A 464 4.46 -3.44 19.99
C GLU A 464 4.68 -4.40 18.81
N TYR A 465 4.64 -5.71 19.11
CA TYR A 465 5.08 -6.75 18.18
C TYR A 465 4.27 -6.85 16.88
N ASN A 466 2.96 -6.58 16.93
CA ASN A 466 2.13 -6.65 15.72
C ASN A 466 2.48 -5.53 14.73
N GLN A 467 2.68 -4.32 15.26
CA GLN A 467 3.17 -3.17 14.49
C GLN A 467 4.59 -3.43 13.97
N LEU A 468 5.46 -4.03 14.78
CA LEU A 468 6.83 -4.37 14.41
C LEU A 468 6.88 -5.35 13.22
N VAL A 469 6.12 -6.44 13.27
CA VAL A 469 6.04 -7.40 12.16
C VAL A 469 5.52 -6.71 10.89
N SER A 470 4.45 -5.93 11.00
CA SER A 470 3.88 -5.18 9.87
C SER A 470 4.89 -4.20 9.27
N LEU A 471 5.68 -3.54 10.13
CA LEU A 471 6.69 -2.57 9.73
C LEU A 471 7.89 -3.24 9.03
N LEU A 472 8.30 -4.43 9.49
CA LEU A 472 9.33 -5.25 8.84
C LEU A 472 8.87 -5.74 7.45
N GLU A 473 7.62 -6.16 7.31
CA GLU A 473 7.05 -6.51 6.00
C GLU A 473 7.00 -5.29 5.06
N TYR A 474 6.58 -4.14 5.57
CA TYR A 474 6.58 -2.88 4.82
C TYR A 474 7.99 -2.50 4.36
N ARG A 475 9.00 -2.64 5.25
CA ARG A 475 10.41 -2.44 4.92
C ARG A 475 10.84 -3.28 3.72
N ASN A 476 10.54 -4.58 3.76
CA ASN A 476 10.89 -5.50 2.70
C ASN A 476 10.19 -5.15 1.37
N LYS A 477 8.94 -4.69 1.42
CA LYS A 477 8.20 -4.18 0.24
C LYS A 477 8.87 -2.96 -0.37
N ILE A 478 9.29 -1.97 0.44
CA ILE A 478 9.97 -0.77 -0.07
C ILE A 478 11.35 -1.13 -0.66
N ILE A 479 12.12 -1.99 0.01
CA ILE A 479 13.45 -2.40 -0.45
C ILE A 479 13.34 -3.06 -1.83
N ASN A 480 12.37 -3.95 -2.00
CA ASN A 480 12.14 -4.68 -3.24
C ASN A 480 11.04 -4.06 -4.12
N SER A 481 10.87 -2.74 -4.06
CA SER A 481 9.81 -2.06 -4.80
C SER A 481 9.95 -2.27 -6.32
N PRO A 482 8.88 -2.71 -7.01
CA PRO A 482 8.86 -2.77 -8.46
C PRO A 482 9.15 -1.43 -9.14
N ALA A 483 8.63 -0.32 -8.60
CA ALA A 483 8.86 1.00 -9.19
C ALA A 483 10.32 1.43 -9.07
N TYR A 484 10.97 1.15 -7.93
CA TYR A 484 12.40 1.37 -7.77
C TYR A 484 13.24 0.54 -8.75
N MET A 485 12.92 -0.74 -8.93
CA MET A 485 13.61 -1.61 -9.89
C MET A 485 13.40 -1.11 -11.33
N GLN A 486 12.19 -0.68 -11.69
CA GLN A 486 11.91 -0.09 -13.01
C GLN A 486 12.74 1.16 -13.27
N ILE A 487 12.82 2.09 -12.30
CA ILE A 487 13.61 3.32 -12.44
C ILE A 487 15.10 2.99 -12.63
N LYS A 488 15.61 2.03 -11.86
CA LYS A 488 17.03 1.67 -11.88
C LYS A 488 17.43 0.90 -13.14
N GLU A 489 16.60 -0.05 -13.56
CA GLU A 489 16.94 -1.02 -14.62
C GLU A 489 16.25 -0.72 -15.95
N ASN A 490 15.32 0.23 -15.96
CA ASN A 490 14.51 0.63 -17.11
C ASN A 490 13.86 -0.59 -17.81
N LYS A 491 13.23 -1.47 -17.02
CA LYS A 491 12.54 -2.69 -17.47
C LYS A 491 11.23 -2.86 -16.72
N PHE A 492 10.27 -3.61 -17.26
CA PHE A 492 9.02 -3.91 -16.56
C PHE A 492 9.26 -4.87 -15.40
N TYR A 493 8.64 -4.58 -14.25
CA TYR A 493 8.58 -5.49 -13.11
C TYR A 493 7.12 -5.67 -12.70
N PRO A 494 6.65 -6.91 -12.51
CA PRO A 494 5.29 -7.16 -12.05
C PRO A 494 5.07 -6.58 -10.65
N LEU A 495 3.83 -6.29 -10.31
CA LEU A 495 3.47 -6.00 -8.93
C LEU A 495 3.52 -7.29 -8.11
N SER A 496 3.93 -7.18 -6.84
CA SER A 496 3.85 -8.29 -5.88
C SER A 496 2.41 -8.56 -5.42
N ALA A 497 1.53 -7.57 -5.52
CA ALA A 497 0.10 -7.66 -5.28
C ALA A 497 -0.67 -6.62 -6.11
N PRO A 498 -1.93 -6.87 -6.48
CA PRO A 498 -2.76 -5.89 -7.18
C PRO A 498 -2.90 -4.59 -6.36
N PRO A 499 -3.00 -3.40 -7.00
CA PRO A 499 -3.23 -2.16 -6.27
C PRO A 499 -4.51 -2.23 -5.44
N SER A 500 -4.48 -1.72 -4.21
CA SER A 500 -5.66 -1.69 -3.33
C SER A 500 -6.84 -0.89 -3.90
N ILE A 501 -6.60 -0.11 -4.95
CA ILE A 501 -7.61 0.73 -5.59
C ILE A 501 -8.39 0.01 -6.71
N GLU A 502 -8.10 -1.27 -6.97
CA GLU A 502 -8.84 -2.04 -7.99
C GLU A 502 -10.34 -2.15 -7.70
N SER A 503 -10.76 -1.99 -6.44
CA SER A 503 -12.17 -2.02 -6.05
C SER A 503 -12.96 -0.76 -6.42
N ILE A 504 -12.32 0.25 -7.04
CA ILE A 504 -13.03 1.48 -7.44
C ILE A 504 -14.08 1.16 -8.51
N ILE A 505 -13.71 0.38 -9.53
CA ILE A 505 -14.56 0.07 -10.69
C ILE A 505 -14.90 -1.42 -10.76
N ILE A 506 -15.87 -1.74 -11.62
CA ILE A 506 -16.24 -3.13 -11.92
C ILE A 506 -15.05 -3.93 -12.46
N LYS A 507 -15.09 -5.25 -12.25
CA LYS A 507 -13.97 -6.16 -12.50
C LYS A 507 -13.45 -6.09 -13.94
N GLU A 508 -14.35 -6.05 -14.91
CA GLU A 508 -14.04 -6.02 -16.34
C GLU A 508 -13.28 -4.75 -16.75
N SER A 509 -13.40 -3.69 -15.95
CA SER A 509 -12.80 -2.38 -16.22
C SER A 509 -11.47 -2.18 -15.52
N LYS A 510 -11.06 -3.10 -14.62
CA LYS A 510 -9.82 -2.98 -13.82
C LYS A 510 -8.55 -2.87 -14.65
N TYR A 511 -8.58 -3.29 -15.92
CA TYR A 511 -7.44 -3.20 -16.84
C TYR A 511 -6.82 -1.79 -16.94
N VAL A 512 -7.59 -0.71 -16.72
CA VAL A 512 -7.04 0.67 -16.71
C VAL A 512 -6.18 0.97 -15.47
N LEU A 513 -6.43 0.25 -14.37
CA LEU A 513 -5.73 0.37 -13.08
C LEU A 513 -4.55 -0.61 -12.97
N GLU A 514 -4.56 -1.68 -13.74
CA GLU A 514 -3.52 -2.73 -13.70
C GLU A 514 -2.21 -2.27 -14.34
N LYS A 515 -1.08 -2.66 -13.73
CA LYS A 515 0.26 -2.38 -14.24
C LYS A 515 0.53 -3.10 -15.57
N ILE A 516 1.32 -2.48 -16.45
CA ILE A 516 1.74 -3.10 -17.70
C ILE A 516 2.91 -4.05 -17.41
N ILE A 517 2.68 -5.34 -17.63
CA ILE A 517 3.66 -6.40 -17.36
C ILE A 517 4.24 -7.03 -18.63
N ALA A 518 3.70 -6.69 -19.79
CA ALA A 518 4.11 -7.20 -21.09
C ALA A 518 4.19 -6.06 -22.11
N TYR A 519 4.92 -6.30 -23.20
CA TYR A 519 4.97 -5.34 -24.30
C TYR A 519 3.58 -5.18 -24.95
N PRO A 520 3.20 -3.95 -25.34
CA PRO A 520 1.97 -3.74 -26.09
C PRO A 520 1.98 -4.53 -27.40
N LYS A 521 0.82 -5.03 -27.81
CA LYS A 521 0.65 -5.79 -29.06
C LYS A 521 0.10 -4.88 -30.15
N THR A 522 0.26 -5.28 -31.42
CA THR A 522 -0.38 -4.57 -32.52
C THR A 522 -1.80 -5.09 -32.73
N ASN A 523 -2.81 -4.21 -32.72
CA ASN A 523 -4.21 -4.54 -32.91
C ASN A 523 -4.78 -3.80 -34.14
N PRO A 524 -5.26 -4.51 -35.19
CA PRO A 524 -5.77 -3.88 -36.41
C PRO A 524 -7.06 -3.07 -36.20
N ASN A 525 -7.80 -3.32 -35.11
CA ASN A 525 -9.07 -2.65 -34.82
C ASN A 525 -8.91 -1.46 -33.86
N SER A 526 -7.69 -1.17 -33.39
CA SER A 526 -7.47 -0.05 -32.48
C SER A 526 -7.40 1.27 -33.25
N VAL A 527 -8.04 2.30 -32.71
CA VAL A 527 -7.92 3.68 -33.19
C VAL A 527 -6.93 4.47 -32.34
N PHE A 528 -6.87 4.17 -31.03
CA PHE A 528 -5.97 4.80 -30.07
C PHE A 528 -4.68 4.02 -29.90
N ILE A 529 -3.61 4.71 -29.53
CA ILE A 529 -2.45 4.11 -28.90
C ILE A 529 -2.78 3.91 -27.44
N THR A 530 -2.70 2.67 -26.99
CA THR A 530 -2.98 2.30 -25.62
C THR A 530 -1.80 1.58 -24.99
N THR A 531 -1.89 1.32 -23.70
CA THR A 531 -0.87 0.60 -22.95
C THR A 531 -0.85 -0.90 -23.24
N GLN A 532 -1.92 -1.44 -23.81
CA GLN A 532 -2.04 -2.87 -24.14
C GLN A 532 -1.91 -3.11 -25.64
N ASP A 533 -2.41 -2.16 -26.43
CA ASP A 533 -2.53 -2.28 -27.88
C ASP A 533 -2.03 -1.02 -28.60
N ILE A 534 -1.35 -1.23 -29.71
CA ILE A 534 -0.85 -0.24 -30.66
C ILE A 534 -1.62 -0.46 -31.97
N PRO A 535 -2.19 0.58 -32.60
CA PRO A 535 -2.89 0.41 -33.86
C PRO A 535 -1.93 -0.02 -34.98
N GLN A 536 -2.43 -0.65 -36.06
CA GLN A 536 -1.61 -0.86 -37.27
C GLN A 536 -1.44 0.43 -38.07
N GLU A 537 -2.48 1.25 -38.10
CA GLU A 537 -2.51 2.55 -38.76
C GLU A 537 -3.18 3.56 -37.83
N PHE A 538 -2.61 4.76 -37.71
CA PHE A 538 -3.15 5.78 -36.82
C PHE A 538 -4.21 6.62 -37.51
N GLN A 539 -5.44 6.59 -36.98
CA GLN A 539 -6.61 7.25 -37.56
C GLN A 539 -7.00 8.52 -36.80
N LYS A 540 -6.22 9.59 -36.97
CA LYS A 540 -6.44 10.86 -36.27
C LYS A 540 -7.85 11.45 -36.46
N SER A 541 -8.36 11.41 -37.70
CA SER A 541 -9.68 11.93 -38.05
C SER A 541 -10.81 11.25 -37.29
N GLU A 542 -10.66 9.94 -37.05
CA GLU A 542 -11.64 9.14 -36.32
C GLU A 542 -11.66 9.50 -34.82
N ILE A 543 -10.48 9.72 -34.21
CA ILE A 543 -10.40 10.22 -32.82
C ILE A 543 -11.10 11.58 -32.71
N ILE A 544 -10.84 12.49 -33.66
CA ILE A 544 -11.46 13.82 -33.68
C ILE A 544 -12.99 13.69 -33.80
N ARG A 545 -13.48 12.80 -34.67
CA ARG A 545 -14.91 12.53 -34.84
C ARG A 545 -15.53 12.06 -33.52
N ILE A 546 -14.93 11.05 -32.87
CA ILE A 546 -15.39 10.52 -31.58
C ILE A 546 -15.47 11.62 -30.52
N ILE A 547 -14.44 12.47 -30.41
CA ILE A 547 -14.43 13.55 -29.42
C ILE A 547 -15.55 14.55 -29.69
N LYS A 548 -15.72 14.98 -30.95
CA LYS A 548 -16.78 15.94 -31.32
C LYS A 548 -18.18 15.40 -31.05
N GLU A 549 -18.42 14.13 -31.37
CA GLU A 549 -19.69 13.45 -31.08
C GLU A 549 -19.95 13.36 -29.58
N SER A 550 -18.94 12.94 -28.81
CA SER A 550 -19.00 12.85 -27.34
C SER A 550 -19.29 14.22 -26.70
N VAL A 551 -18.60 15.27 -27.14
CA VAL A 551 -18.84 16.65 -26.72
C VAL A 551 -20.26 17.07 -27.05
N SER A 552 -20.75 16.84 -28.27
CA SER A 552 -22.12 17.20 -28.66
C SER A 552 -23.18 16.50 -27.80
N ILE A 553 -23.01 15.20 -27.54
CA ILE A 553 -23.93 14.40 -26.72
C ILE A 553 -23.92 14.90 -25.28
N ILE A 554 -22.75 15.07 -24.66
CA ILE A 554 -22.67 15.50 -23.26
C ILE A 554 -23.16 16.96 -23.12
N ASN A 555 -22.85 17.83 -24.08
CA ASN A 555 -23.29 19.22 -24.08
C ASN A 555 -24.82 19.38 -24.25
N SER A 556 -25.51 18.36 -24.79
CA SER A 556 -26.98 18.34 -24.84
C SER A 556 -27.65 18.25 -23.47
N TYR A 557 -26.89 17.93 -22.42
CA TYR A 557 -27.44 17.81 -21.06
C TYR A 557 -26.69 18.58 -19.98
N THR A 558 -25.40 18.83 -20.15
CA THR A 558 -24.60 19.65 -19.23
C THR A 558 -23.60 20.46 -20.03
N GLU A 559 -23.49 21.75 -19.75
CA GLU A 559 -22.51 22.60 -20.41
C GLU A 559 -21.09 22.09 -20.13
N ILE A 560 -20.30 21.92 -21.18
CA ILE A 560 -18.89 21.52 -21.05
C ILE A 560 -18.01 22.76 -21.17
N PRO A 561 -17.27 23.11 -20.10
CA PRO A 561 -16.34 24.23 -20.14
C PRO A 561 -15.27 24.09 -21.24
N GLU A 562 -14.90 25.20 -21.86
CA GLU A 562 -13.94 25.26 -22.98
C GLU A 562 -12.57 24.67 -22.63
N ASP A 563 -12.10 24.83 -21.39
CA ASP A 563 -10.84 24.23 -20.92
C ASP A 563 -10.87 22.70 -20.93
N ILE A 564 -12.03 22.09 -20.67
CA ILE A 564 -12.22 20.63 -20.76
C ILE A 564 -12.25 20.20 -22.22
N ILE A 565 -13.00 20.92 -23.07
CA ILE A 565 -13.07 20.65 -24.51
C ILE A 565 -11.66 20.72 -25.11
N SER A 566 -10.93 21.81 -24.85
CA SER A 566 -9.54 21.99 -25.29
C SER A 566 -8.63 20.86 -24.81
N LYS A 567 -8.75 20.45 -23.54
CA LYS A 567 -7.93 19.35 -22.98
C LYS A 567 -8.17 18.04 -23.73
N VAL A 568 -9.42 17.67 -24.01
CA VAL A 568 -9.75 16.44 -24.75
C VAL A 568 -9.40 16.56 -26.23
N MET A 569 -9.63 17.72 -26.85
CA MET A 569 -9.26 17.99 -28.24
C MET A 569 -7.75 17.97 -28.51
N SER A 570 -6.91 18.04 -27.48
CA SER A 570 -5.45 17.85 -27.61
C SER A 570 -5.01 16.39 -27.73
N ILE A 571 -5.89 15.43 -27.40
CA ILE A 571 -5.55 14.00 -27.40
C ILE A 571 -5.11 13.48 -28.78
N PRO A 572 -5.80 13.79 -29.91
CA PRO A 572 -5.40 13.29 -31.23
C PRO A 572 -3.97 13.66 -31.60
N ASP A 573 -3.54 14.89 -31.33
CA ASP A 573 -2.18 15.37 -31.64
C ASP A 573 -1.13 14.66 -30.78
N LYS A 574 -1.42 14.47 -29.48
CA LYS A 574 -0.53 13.73 -28.58
C LYS A 574 -0.40 12.27 -29.01
N GLN A 575 -1.50 11.65 -29.43
CA GLN A 575 -1.50 10.26 -29.90
C GLN A 575 -0.74 10.12 -31.23
N GLU A 576 -0.89 11.06 -32.16
CA GLU A 576 -0.14 11.09 -33.42
C GLU A 576 1.37 11.18 -33.16
N TYR A 577 1.79 12.07 -32.25
CA TYR A 577 3.19 12.19 -31.85
C TYR A 577 3.75 10.87 -31.30
N LEU A 578 2.98 10.15 -30.47
CA LEU A 578 3.38 8.85 -29.95
C LEU A 578 3.44 7.78 -31.05
N TRP A 579 2.54 7.83 -32.03
CA TRP A 579 2.54 6.95 -33.20
C TRP A 579 3.81 7.14 -34.02
N ASP A 580 4.13 8.38 -34.34
CA ASP A 580 5.30 8.73 -35.15
C ASP A 580 6.60 8.32 -34.46
N ALA A 581 6.68 8.52 -33.13
CA ALA A 581 7.80 8.06 -32.33
C ALA A 581 7.95 6.54 -32.36
N TYR A 582 6.84 5.79 -32.26
CA TYR A 582 6.83 4.34 -32.42
C TYR A 582 7.34 3.93 -33.79
N ILE A 583 6.74 4.46 -34.86
CA ILE A 583 7.11 4.14 -36.24
C ILE A 583 8.60 4.41 -36.49
N LYS A 584 9.09 5.58 -36.09
CA LYS A 584 10.50 5.97 -36.24
C LYS A 584 11.45 4.99 -35.54
N LYS A 585 11.07 4.47 -34.37
CA LYS A 585 11.91 3.56 -33.59
C LYS A 585 11.93 2.13 -34.11
N HIS A 586 10.87 1.66 -34.76
CA HIS A 586 10.75 0.27 -35.23
C HIS A 586 10.91 0.10 -36.74
N GLN A 587 10.94 1.18 -37.52
CA GLN A 587 11.31 1.15 -38.94
C GLN A 587 12.83 1.23 -39.18
N THR A 588 13.62 1.71 -38.23
CA THR A 588 15.10 1.78 -38.32
C THR A 588 15.82 0.44 -38.11
N HIS A 589 15.07 -0.65 -37.88
CA HIS A 589 15.60 -2.00 -37.61
C HIS A 589 15.17 -3.05 -38.65
N LYS A 590 14.64 -2.62 -39.80
CA LYS A 590 14.54 -3.43 -41.02
C LYS A 590 15.52 -2.88 -42.05
#